data_AF-A0A8J5FJJ4-F1
#
_entry.id   AF-A0A8J5FJJ4-F1
#
_cell.length_a   1.000
_cell.length_b   1.000
_cell.length_c   1.000
_cell.angle_alpha   90.00
_cell.angle_beta   90.00
_cell.angle_gamma   90.00
#
_symmetry.space_group_name_H-M   'P 1'
#
loop_
_entity.id
_entity.type
_entity.pdbx_description
1 polymer ?
#
loop_
_entity_poly.entity_id
_entity_poly.type
_entity_poly.pdbx_seq_one_letter_code
_entity_poly.pdbx_strand_id
1 'polypeptide(L)'
;MKGGVLEVLLVSSEDLKHAHILGSSKYYVILCYGSEVFTSKITQEGDKKVWWNEKFVFKLSPSEWKDVTKLRLSIMEKDKFHEDHFAGEATVYLRGVLKEGNQKGQIELKPAPYNVVLRDGTYKGEVKVGLKFISNVEADMVGTEKTGCSGVPERQAVSVYRTILNFTLLRIPWPRFLLFHGRATDQSSKKNK
;
A
#
# COMPACT_ATOMS: atom_id res chain seq x y z
N MET A 1 20.80 -20.59 22.74
CA MET A 1 21.30 -19.76 21.62
C MET A 1 20.91 -18.33 21.93
N LYS A 2 21.84 -17.37 21.83
CA LYS A 2 21.49 -15.95 21.95
C LYS A 2 20.72 -15.54 20.69
N GLY A 3 19.83 -14.55 20.78
CA GLY A 3 19.10 -14.02 19.62
C GLY A 3 20.00 -13.21 18.69
N GLY A 4 19.41 -12.34 17.87
CA GLY A 4 20.18 -11.48 16.97
C GLY A 4 19.33 -10.41 16.34
N VAL A 5 19.97 -9.61 15.49
CA VAL A 5 19.38 -8.37 14.98
C VAL A 5 19.44 -8.39 13.46
N LEU A 6 18.28 -8.19 12.83
CA LEU A 6 18.17 -7.99 11.39
C LEU A 6 17.87 -6.51 11.13
N GLU A 7 18.83 -5.82 10.54
CA GLU A 7 18.65 -4.49 9.99
C GLU A 7 18.17 -4.60 8.54
N VAL A 8 17.11 -3.87 8.21
CA VAL A 8 16.57 -3.75 6.86
C VAL A 8 16.67 -2.30 6.43
N LEU A 9 17.38 -2.04 5.33
CA LEU A 9 17.48 -0.73 4.72
C LEU A 9 16.53 -0.64 3.53
N LEU A 10 15.41 0.05 3.69
CA LEU A 10 14.48 0.38 2.61
C LEU A 10 14.99 1.61 1.87
N VAL A 11 15.41 1.45 0.61
CA VAL A 11 16.06 2.52 -0.16
C VAL A 11 15.06 3.25 -1.04
N SER A 12 14.54 2.58 -2.06
CA SER A 12 13.72 3.19 -3.10
C SER A 12 12.79 2.18 -3.74
N SER A 13 11.81 2.66 -4.52
CA SER A 13 11.04 1.82 -5.44
C SER A 13 10.89 2.53 -6.77
N GLU A 14 10.85 1.73 -7.83
CA GLU A 14 10.80 2.17 -9.23
C GLU A 14 9.70 1.41 -9.97
N ASP A 15 9.10 2.07 -10.97
CA ASP A 15 8.13 1.48 -11.89
C ASP A 15 6.85 0.90 -11.23
N LEU A 16 6.40 1.51 -10.14
CA LEU A 16 5.07 1.29 -9.54
C LEU A 16 3.94 1.87 -10.41
N LYS A 17 3.88 1.52 -11.70
CA LYS A 17 2.94 2.15 -12.64
C LYS A 17 1.49 1.85 -12.27
N HIS A 18 0.74 2.89 -11.93
CA HIS A 18 -0.72 2.86 -12.01
C HIS A 18 -1.16 3.34 -13.40
N ALA A 19 -2.28 2.81 -13.90
CA ALA A 19 -2.83 3.16 -15.21
C ALA A 19 -3.43 4.58 -15.28
N HIS A 20 -3.39 5.37 -14.20
CA HIS A 20 -3.91 6.73 -14.16
C HIS A 20 -2.79 7.79 -14.20
N ILE A 21 -2.52 8.21 -15.42
CA ILE A 21 -2.47 9.61 -15.91
C ILE A 21 -2.55 10.68 -14.79
N LEU A 22 -1.47 11.47 -14.68
CA LEU A 22 -1.39 12.81 -14.07
C LEU A 22 -1.82 12.95 -12.59
N GLY A 23 -0.98 12.47 -11.67
CA GLY A 23 -1.05 12.82 -10.26
C GLY A 23 0.14 12.26 -9.53
N SER A 24 0.73 13.02 -8.62
CA SER A 24 1.85 12.56 -7.82
C SER A 24 1.33 11.78 -6.61
N SER A 25 1.60 10.48 -6.61
CA SER A 25 1.17 9.56 -5.56
C SER A 25 2.15 9.60 -4.40
N LYS A 26 1.65 9.38 -3.18
CA LYS A 26 2.45 9.24 -1.97
C LYS A 26 2.42 7.78 -1.53
N TYR A 27 3.57 7.23 -1.16
CA TYR A 27 3.67 5.82 -0.81
C TYR A 27 4.25 5.62 0.59
N TYR A 28 3.89 4.52 1.23
CA TYR A 28 4.58 4.00 2.41
C TYR A 28 4.68 2.49 2.32
N VAL A 29 5.57 1.90 3.10
CA VAL A 29 5.82 0.46 3.09
C VAL A 29 5.57 -0.10 4.48
N ILE A 30 4.78 -1.16 4.53
CA ILE A 30 4.59 -1.98 5.71
C ILE A 30 5.55 -3.16 5.62
N LEU A 31 6.49 -3.24 6.55
CA LEU A 31 7.46 -4.32 6.66
C LEU A 31 6.96 -5.32 7.71
N CYS A 32 6.79 -6.57 7.31
CA CYS A 32 6.33 -7.64 8.20
C CYS A 32 7.37 -8.76 8.26
N TYR A 33 7.84 -9.05 9.47
CA TYR A 33 8.67 -10.21 9.76
C TYR A 33 8.11 -10.94 10.98
N GLY A 34 7.62 -12.15 10.79
CA GLY A 34 6.98 -12.92 11.86
C GLY A 34 5.74 -12.17 12.39
N SER A 35 5.73 -11.83 13.67
CA SER A 35 4.69 -11.00 14.30
C SER A 35 5.04 -9.51 14.37
N GLU A 36 6.27 -9.11 14.03
CA GLU A 36 6.72 -7.72 14.07
C GLU A 36 6.33 -6.98 12.78
N VAL A 37 5.71 -5.81 12.95
CA VAL A 37 5.34 -4.89 11.87
C VAL A 37 6.02 -3.56 12.10
N PHE A 38 6.61 -3.02 11.02
CA PHE A 38 7.04 -1.64 10.96
C PHE A 38 6.38 -0.94 9.78
N THR A 39 6.11 0.35 9.94
CA THR A 39 5.58 1.20 8.86
C THR A 39 6.59 2.28 8.57
N SER A 40 6.94 2.45 7.30
CA SER A 40 7.84 3.51 6.86
C SER A 40 7.19 4.88 6.93
N LYS A 41 8.01 5.92 6.83
CA LYS A 41 7.50 7.26 6.51
C LYS A 41 6.77 7.26 5.17
N ILE A 42 5.83 8.18 5.03
CA ILE A 42 5.16 8.49 3.77
C ILE A 42 6.13 9.27 2.89
N THR A 43 6.27 8.88 1.62
CA THR A 43 7.12 9.58 0.66
C THR A 43 6.53 10.94 0.32
N GLN A 44 7.41 11.83 -0.16
CA GLN A 44 6.95 13.02 -0.84
C GLN A 44 6.35 12.63 -2.21
N GLU A 45 5.59 13.55 -2.79
CA GLU A 45 5.07 13.42 -4.15
C GLU A 45 6.24 13.22 -5.13
N GLY A 46 6.15 12.19 -5.98
CA GLY A 46 7.19 11.88 -6.96
C GLY A 46 6.64 11.11 -8.14
N ASP A 47 7.32 11.23 -9.29
CA ASP A 47 6.80 10.74 -10.57
C ASP A 47 7.02 9.24 -10.78
N LYS A 48 8.30 8.84 -10.91
CA LYS A 48 8.67 7.48 -11.39
C LYS A 48 9.48 6.67 -10.38
N LYS A 49 10.19 7.36 -9.48
CA LYS A 49 11.05 6.77 -8.47
C LYS A 49 10.81 7.45 -7.14
N VAL A 50 10.59 6.64 -6.12
CA VAL A 50 10.35 7.11 -4.76
C VAL A 50 11.46 6.63 -3.85
N TRP A 51 11.79 7.43 -2.83
CA TRP A 51 12.90 7.17 -1.92
C TRP A 51 12.42 7.23 -0.47
N TRP A 52 12.77 6.20 0.30
CA TRP A 52 12.60 6.18 1.75
C TRP A 52 13.92 6.41 2.45
N ASN A 53 14.98 5.68 2.06
CA ASN A 53 16.27 5.67 2.77
C ASN A 53 16.09 5.53 4.29
N GLU A 54 15.28 4.54 4.68
CA GLU A 54 14.86 4.30 6.06
C GLU A 54 15.36 2.94 6.54
N LYS A 55 15.85 2.89 7.78
CA LYS A 55 16.38 1.67 8.38
C LYS A 55 15.42 1.17 9.46
N PHE A 56 15.12 -0.13 9.40
CA PHE A 56 14.31 -0.85 10.38
C PHE A 56 15.16 -1.91 11.06
N VAL A 57 14.87 -2.19 12.33
CA VAL A 57 15.64 -3.12 13.15
C VAL A 57 14.69 -4.14 13.77
N PHE A 58 14.80 -5.38 13.34
CA PHE A 58 14.03 -6.51 13.87
C PHE A 58 14.88 -7.25 14.90
N LYS A 59 14.30 -7.50 16.08
CA LYS A 59 14.95 -8.29 17.12
C LYS A 59 14.46 -9.71 17.00
N LEU A 60 15.38 -10.60 16.68
CA LEU A 60 15.05 -11.95 16.35
C LEU A 60 15.35 -12.88 17.53
N SER A 61 14.31 -13.54 18.04
CA SER A 61 14.47 -14.59 19.03
C SER A 61 15.03 -15.88 18.39
N PRO A 62 15.68 -16.76 19.18
CA PRO A 62 16.19 -18.04 18.68
C PRO A 62 15.14 -18.96 18.04
N SER A 63 13.87 -18.82 18.43
CA SER A 63 12.73 -19.54 17.85
C SER A 63 12.31 -18.98 16.48
N GLU A 64 12.17 -17.65 16.38
CA GLU A 64 11.75 -16.99 15.13
C GLU A 64 12.74 -17.20 13.98
N TRP A 65 14.03 -17.40 14.31
CA TRP A 65 15.07 -17.77 13.36
C TRP A 65 14.80 -19.03 12.55
N LYS A 66 14.14 -20.01 13.15
CA LYS A 66 13.91 -21.31 12.52
C LYS A 66 12.63 -21.32 11.71
N ASP A 67 11.62 -20.59 12.19
CA ASP A 67 10.26 -20.69 11.66
C ASP A 67 9.94 -19.59 10.64
N VAL A 68 10.49 -18.38 10.82
CA VAL A 68 10.23 -17.24 9.96
C VAL A 68 11.42 -17.02 9.02
N THR A 69 11.19 -17.24 7.72
CA THR A 69 12.26 -17.15 6.70
C THR A 69 12.00 -16.10 5.63
N LYS A 70 10.93 -15.31 5.78
CA LYS A 70 10.47 -14.33 4.80
C LYS A 70 10.22 -12.99 5.48
N LEU A 71 10.72 -11.93 4.88
CA LEU A 71 10.33 -10.55 5.14
C LEU A 71 9.39 -10.13 4.01
N ARG A 72 8.19 -9.66 4.36
CA ARG A 72 7.22 -9.10 3.41
C ARG A 72 7.27 -7.59 3.47
N LEU A 73 7.27 -6.95 2.30
CA LEU A 73 7.21 -5.51 2.15
C LEU A 73 5.97 -5.17 1.33
N SER A 74 4.90 -4.76 1.98
CA SER A 74 3.66 -4.34 1.33
C SER A 74 3.71 -2.83 1.07
N ILE A 75 3.69 -2.43 -0.19
CA ILE A 75 3.71 -1.03 -0.61
C ILE A 75 2.26 -0.54 -0.69
N MET A 76 1.98 0.55 0.01
CA MET A 76 0.67 1.18 0.08
C MET A 76 0.75 2.58 -0.53
N GLU A 77 -0.25 2.92 -1.33
CA GLU A 77 -0.48 4.26 -1.88
C GLU A 77 -1.45 5.00 -0.95
N LYS A 78 -0.99 6.15 -0.43
CA LYS A 78 -1.75 7.00 0.49
C LYS A 78 -2.73 7.85 -0.32
N ASP A 79 -4.02 7.63 -0.11
CA ASP A 79 -5.06 8.52 -0.60
C ASP A 79 -5.42 9.56 0.49
N LYS A 80 -5.73 10.79 0.07
CA LYS A 80 -6.15 11.87 0.97
C LYS A 80 -7.64 11.79 1.31
N PHE A 81 -8.45 11.22 0.43
CA PHE A 81 -9.91 11.25 0.51
C PHE A 81 -10.56 9.86 0.60
N HIS A 82 -9.78 8.79 0.38
CA HIS A 82 -10.22 7.41 0.42
C HIS A 82 -9.31 6.53 1.28
N GLU A 83 -9.68 5.25 1.40
CA GLU A 83 -8.82 4.22 2.01
C GLU A 83 -7.53 4.04 1.19
N ASP A 84 -6.44 3.74 1.88
CA ASP A 84 -5.13 3.53 1.25
C ASP A 84 -5.16 2.32 0.31
N HIS A 85 -4.59 2.49 -0.89
CA HIS A 85 -4.63 1.48 -1.93
C HIS A 85 -3.39 0.57 -1.88
N PHE A 86 -3.57 -0.73 -2.06
CA PHE A 86 -2.45 -1.67 -2.14
C PHE A 86 -1.73 -1.54 -3.48
N ALA A 87 -0.50 -1.02 -3.47
CA ALA A 87 0.27 -0.79 -4.68
C ALA A 87 1.02 -2.04 -5.17
N GLY A 88 1.36 -2.97 -4.26
CA GLY A 88 2.05 -4.22 -4.54
C GLY A 88 2.83 -4.73 -3.32
N GLU A 89 3.44 -5.90 -3.45
CA GLU A 89 4.26 -6.49 -2.39
C GLU A 89 5.56 -7.10 -2.93
N ALA A 90 6.64 -6.98 -2.16
CA ALA A 90 7.87 -7.74 -2.38
C ALA A 90 8.10 -8.73 -1.24
N THR A 91 8.64 -9.90 -1.58
CA THR A 91 9.06 -10.91 -0.59
C THR A 91 10.57 -11.10 -0.65
N VAL A 92 11.22 -10.92 0.50
CA VAL A 92 12.66 -11.13 0.68
C VAL A 92 12.89 -12.42 1.46
N TYR A 93 13.62 -13.36 0.87
CA TYR A 93 13.92 -14.65 1.50
C TYR A 93 15.20 -14.55 2.34
N LEU A 94 15.05 -14.71 3.66
CA LEU A 94 16.11 -14.48 4.63
C LEU A 94 16.87 -15.74 5.02
N ARG A 95 16.42 -16.93 4.59
CA ARG A 95 17.02 -18.22 5.00
C ARG A 95 18.54 -18.28 4.80
N GLY A 96 19.03 -17.84 3.64
CA GLY A 96 20.46 -17.83 3.33
C GLY A 96 21.22 -16.84 4.22
N VAL A 97 20.69 -15.62 4.36
CA VAL A 97 21.25 -14.54 5.18
C VAL A 97 21.37 -14.96 6.64
N LEU A 98 20.29 -15.49 7.21
CA LEU A 98 20.26 -15.94 8.61
C LEU A 98 21.23 -17.11 8.85
N LYS A 99 21.25 -18.09 7.93
CA LYS A 99 22.16 -19.26 8.04
C LYS A 99 23.62 -18.83 7.99
N GLU A 100 23.99 -18.01 7.01
CA GLU A 100 25.38 -17.58 6.82
C GLU A 100 25.83 -16.63 7.93
N GLY A 101 25.00 -15.66 8.32
CA GLY A 101 25.33 -14.75 9.42
C GLY A 101 25.42 -15.46 10.77
N ASN A 102 24.65 -16.53 11.00
CA ASN A 102 24.83 -17.37 12.20
C ASN A 102 26.16 -18.15 12.21
N GLN A 103 26.66 -18.54 11.03
CA GLN A 103 27.96 -19.23 10.92
C GLN A 103 29.14 -18.26 11.05
N LYS A 104 29.01 -17.05 10.50
CA LYS A 104 30.10 -16.05 10.43
C LYS A 104 30.04 -14.98 11.52
N GLY A 105 29.01 -14.98 12.35
CA GLY A 105 28.74 -13.94 13.35
C GLY A 105 27.92 -12.78 12.79
N GLN A 106 28.18 -12.35 11.56
CA GLN A 106 27.43 -11.31 10.85
C GLN A 106 27.46 -11.50 9.33
N ILE A 107 26.50 -10.89 8.63
CA ILE A 107 26.48 -10.77 7.16
C ILE A 107 25.83 -9.44 6.76
N GLU A 108 26.28 -8.86 5.67
CA GLU A 108 25.71 -7.65 5.08
C GLU A 108 25.52 -7.83 3.57
N LEU A 109 24.31 -7.59 3.10
CA LEU A 109 23.94 -7.54 1.70
C LEU A 109 23.67 -6.10 1.31
N LYS A 110 24.43 -5.61 0.34
CA LYS A 110 24.24 -4.28 -0.23
C LYS A 110 22.82 -4.15 -0.82
N PRO A 111 22.24 -2.95 -0.85
CA PRO A 111 20.91 -2.74 -1.40
C PRO A 111 20.75 -3.28 -2.82
N ALA A 112 19.81 -4.22 -2.99
CA ALA A 112 19.51 -4.90 -4.24
C ALA A 112 18.01 -4.79 -4.57
N PRO A 113 17.63 -4.82 -5.85
CA PRO A 113 16.23 -4.77 -6.26
C PRO A 113 15.51 -6.09 -5.96
N TYR A 114 14.25 -5.99 -5.55
CA TYR A 114 13.31 -7.09 -5.35
C TYR A 114 12.04 -6.79 -6.12
N ASN A 115 11.53 -7.82 -6.81
CA ASN A 115 10.31 -7.70 -7.59
C ASN A 115 9.12 -7.39 -6.70
N VAL A 116 8.36 -6.36 -7.10
CA VAL A 116 7.06 -6.05 -6.53
C VAL A 116 6.01 -6.74 -7.38
N VAL A 117 5.07 -7.42 -6.75
CA VAL A 117 3.97 -8.13 -7.41
C VAL A 117 2.63 -7.68 -6.88
N LEU A 118 1.62 -7.71 -7.74
CA LEU A 118 0.22 -7.51 -7.38
C LEU A 118 -0.38 -8.79 -6.76
N ARG A 119 -1.63 -8.69 -6.30
CA ARG A 119 -2.36 -9.82 -5.70
C ARG A 119 -2.57 -11.00 -6.66
N ASP A 120 -2.69 -10.70 -7.95
CA ASP A 120 -2.79 -11.69 -9.03
C ASP A 120 -1.43 -12.27 -9.45
N GLY A 121 -0.33 -11.84 -8.82
CA GLY A 121 1.03 -12.25 -9.13
C GLY A 121 1.68 -11.47 -10.28
N THR A 122 0.98 -10.50 -10.87
CA THR A 122 1.53 -9.68 -11.96
C THR A 122 2.67 -8.80 -11.44
N TYR A 123 3.80 -8.78 -12.16
CA TYR A 123 4.94 -7.93 -11.84
C TYR A 123 4.59 -6.45 -11.96
N LYS A 124 5.01 -5.65 -10.97
CA LYS A 124 4.75 -4.21 -10.88
C LYS A 124 5.96 -3.46 -10.32
N GLY A 125 7.06 -3.52 -11.05
CA GLY A 125 8.28 -2.79 -10.73
C GLY A 125 9.09 -3.45 -9.62
N GLU A 126 9.93 -2.66 -8.96
CA GLU A 126 10.88 -3.16 -7.98
C GLU A 126 11.02 -2.25 -6.76
N VAL A 127 11.43 -2.85 -5.65
CA VAL A 127 11.83 -2.16 -4.41
C VAL A 127 13.25 -2.55 -4.05
N LYS A 128 14.08 -1.55 -3.74
CA LYS A 128 15.48 -1.74 -3.42
C LYS A 128 15.68 -1.84 -1.91
N VAL A 129 16.21 -2.97 -1.46
CA VAL A 129 16.36 -3.31 -0.04
C VAL A 129 17.78 -3.80 0.24
N GLY A 130 18.42 -3.24 1.27
CA GLY A 130 19.65 -3.75 1.86
C GLY A 130 19.37 -4.53 3.14
N LEU A 131 20.23 -5.48 3.48
CA LEU A 131 20.07 -6.32 4.66
C LEU A 131 21.38 -6.40 5.43
N LYS A 132 21.30 -6.35 6.75
CA LYS A 132 22.43 -6.69 7.62
C LYS A 132 21.92 -7.53 8.76
N PHE A 133 22.56 -8.67 9.00
CA PHE A 133 22.21 -9.54 10.11
C PHE A 133 23.42 -9.74 11.01
N ILE A 134 23.21 -9.60 12.32
CA ILE A 134 24.22 -9.80 13.36
C ILE A 134 23.66 -10.81 14.35
N SER A 135 24.37 -11.93 14.52
CA SER A 135 23.99 -13.01 15.45
C SER A 135 24.56 -12.75 16.84
N ASN A 136 23.99 -13.44 17.84
CA ASN A 136 24.45 -13.45 19.23
C ASN A 136 24.44 -12.09 19.95
N VAL A 137 23.52 -11.20 19.57
CA VAL A 137 23.34 -9.88 20.22
C VAL A 137 22.25 -10.00 21.29
N GLU A 138 22.47 -9.39 22.46
CA GLU A 138 21.46 -9.28 23.51
C GLU A 138 20.41 -8.23 23.13
N ALA A 139 19.13 -8.57 23.34
CA ALA A 139 17.99 -7.89 22.75
C ALA A 139 17.69 -6.48 23.32
N ASP A 140 18.57 -5.90 24.12
CA ASP A 140 18.21 -4.77 24.99
C ASP A 140 18.59 -3.37 24.47
N MET A 141 19.14 -3.24 23.26
CA MET A 141 19.70 -1.94 22.81
C MET A 141 18.86 -1.08 21.84
N VAL A 142 17.65 -1.46 21.40
CA VAL A 142 16.86 -0.60 20.49
C VAL A 142 15.38 -0.63 20.83
N GLY A 143 14.80 0.50 21.24
CA GLY A 143 13.37 0.64 21.49
C GLY A 143 12.62 0.99 20.21
N THR A 144 11.57 0.24 19.87
CA THR A 144 10.56 0.69 18.90
C THR A 144 9.21 0.07 19.25
N GLU A 145 8.15 0.87 19.13
CA GLU A 145 6.76 0.51 19.43
C GLU A 145 6.24 -0.59 18.50
N LYS A 146 5.41 -1.48 19.05
CA LYS A 146 4.97 -2.73 18.41
C LYS A 146 3.48 -2.67 18.08
N THR A 147 3.11 -3.11 16.88
CA THR A 147 1.74 -3.51 16.54
C THR A 147 1.80 -4.82 15.76
N GLY A 148 0.93 -5.78 16.10
CA GLY A 148 1.02 -7.15 15.61
C GLY A 148 0.55 -7.33 14.15
N CYS A 149 1.10 -8.34 13.48
CA CYS A 149 0.65 -8.79 12.16
C CYS A 149 -0.77 -9.39 12.23
N SER A 150 -1.80 -8.61 11.92
CA SER A 150 -3.02 -9.15 11.30
C SER A 150 -2.97 -8.77 9.84
N GLY A 151 -3.03 -9.76 8.96
CA GLY A 151 -2.90 -9.56 7.51
C GLY A 151 -3.75 -8.39 7.02
N VAL A 152 -3.19 -7.59 6.11
CA VAL A 152 -3.96 -6.57 5.36
C VAL A 152 -5.27 -7.23 4.95
N PRO A 153 -6.44 -6.71 5.37
CA PRO A 153 -7.69 -7.41 5.17
C PRO A 153 -7.88 -7.71 3.69
N GLU A 154 -7.89 -8.98 3.37
CA GLU A 154 -8.42 -9.49 2.13
C GLU A 154 -9.94 -9.40 2.25
N ARG A 155 -10.57 -8.41 1.61
CA ARG A 155 -12.01 -8.43 1.39
C ARG A 155 -12.36 -8.05 -0.04
N GLN A 156 -12.67 -9.11 -0.78
CA GLN A 156 -13.82 -9.31 -1.66
C GLN A 156 -14.35 -8.07 -2.38
N ALA A 157 -14.20 -8.10 -3.70
CA ALA A 157 -14.93 -7.24 -4.62
C ALA A 157 -16.45 -7.41 -4.41
N VAL A 158 -17.06 -6.50 -3.65
CA VAL A 158 -18.50 -6.28 -3.74
C VAL A 158 -18.71 -5.16 -4.74
N SER A 159 -19.16 -5.53 -5.93
CA SER A 159 -19.65 -4.62 -6.95
C SER A 159 -20.78 -3.78 -6.36
N VAL A 160 -20.57 -2.47 -6.22
CA VAL A 160 -21.64 -1.51 -5.92
C VAL A 160 -21.81 -0.57 -7.10
N TYR A 161 -22.03 -1.14 -8.29
CA TYR A 161 -22.82 -0.45 -9.33
C TYR A 161 -24.25 -0.99 -9.29
N ARG A 162 -25.08 -0.46 -8.39
CA ARG A 162 -26.52 -0.20 -8.59
C ARG A 162 -27.21 0.16 -7.28
N THR A 163 -28.08 1.17 -7.38
CA THR A 163 -29.17 1.54 -6.44
C THR A 163 -28.64 2.34 -5.23
N ILE A 164 -28.77 3.67 -5.10
CA ILE A 164 -29.89 4.56 -5.44
C ILE A 164 -29.31 5.92 -5.86
N LEU A 165 -29.25 6.16 -7.16
CA LEU A 165 -29.38 7.50 -7.72
C LEU A 165 -30.89 7.73 -7.80
N ASN A 166 -31.53 8.24 -6.73
CA ASN A 166 -32.92 8.70 -6.76
C ASN A 166 -33.38 9.38 -5.45
N PHE A 167 -33.76 10.65 -5.60
CA PHE A 167 -34.75 11.41 -4.82
C PHE A 167 -34.45 11.82 -3.38
N THR A 168 -33.62 12.85 -3.22
CA THR A 168 -33.96 13.99 -2.33
C THR A 168 -33.71 15.34 -3.03
N LEU A 169 -34.20 15.46 -4.27
CA LEU A 169 -34.75 16.74 -4.74
C LEU A 169 -36.10 16.96 -4.04
N LEU A 170 -36.08 17.34 -2.76
CA LEU A 170 -37.30 17.83 -2.10
C LEU A 170 -36.96 18.71 -0.90
N ARG A 171 -36.61 19.97 -1.17
CA ARG A 171 -36.95 21.11 -0.30
C ARG A 171 -36.70 22.45 -1.00
N ILE A 172 -37.49 22.71 -2.04
CA ILE A 172 -37.74 24.08 -2.52
C ILE A 172 -39.24 24.33 -2.32
N PRO A 173 -39.66 25.26 -1.44
CA PRO A 173 -41.08 25.58 -1.26
C PRO A 173 -41.52 26.62 -2.31
N TRP A 174 -42.48 26.25 -3.16
CA TRP A 174 -43.21 27.18 -4.03
C TRP A 174 -44.48 27.66 -3.31
N PRO A 175 -44.69 28.96 -3.09
CA PRO A 175 -46.04 29.49 -3.01
C PRO A 175 -46.47 30.03 -4.38
N ARG A 176 -47.61 29.51 -4.83
CA ARG A 176 -48.71 30.21 -5.52
C ARG A 176 -48.32 31.14 -6.67
N PHE A 177 -48.66 30.75 -7.90
CA PHE A 177 -49.55 31.53 -8.77
C PHE A 177 -50.15 30.59 -9.83
N LEU A 178 -51.38 30.13 -9.56
CA LEU A 178 -52.30 29.69 -10.61
C LEU A 178 -52.99 30.95 -11.12
N LEU A 179 -52.83 31.27 -12.41
CA LEU A 179 -53.84 32.03 -13.15
C LEU A 179 -54.03 31.40 -14.54
N PHE A 180 -55.13 30.65 -14.61
CA PHE A 180 -56.15 30.55 -15.66
C PHE A 180 -55.81 30.23 -17.13
N HIS A 181 -56.55 29.19 -17.58
CA HIS A 181 -57.29 29.02 -18.84
C HIS A 181 -56.67 29.59 -20.14
N GLY A 182 -56.45 28.83 -21.20
CA GLY A 182 -57.29 27.78 -21.76
C GLY A 182 -57.96 28.29 -23.04
N ARG A 183 -57.55 27.80 -24.22
CA ARG A 183 -58.43 27.39 -25.34
C ARG A 183 -57.62 26.87 -26.52
N ALA A 184 -58.12 25.76 -27.05
CA ALA A 184 -57.79 25.20 -28.35
C ALA A 184 -58.25 26.13 -29.49
N THR A 185 -57.55 26.09 -30.63
CA THR A 185 -58.11 25.64 -31.92
C THR A 185 -56.99 25.32 -32.91
N ASP A 186 -57.33 24.33 -33.73
CA ASP A 186 -56.58 23.70 -34.82
C ASP A 186 -56.63 24.52 -36.14
N GLN A 187 -55.84 24.05 -37.11
CA GLN A 187 -55.88 24.24 -38.57
C GLN A 187 -55.00 25.30 -39.29
N SER A 188 -54.05 24.73 -40.06
CA SER A 188 -53.88 24.86 -41.53
C SER A 188 -53.43 26.20 -42.15
N SER A 189 -52.21 26.21 -42.72
CA SER A 189 -51.91 26.35 -44.17
C SER A 189 -50.40 26.56 -44.38
N LYS A 190 -49.68 25.62 -45.02
CA LYS A 190 -49.27 25.57 -46.45
C LYS A 190 -48.39 26.73 -46.96
N LYS A 191 -47.11 26.37 -47.21
CA LYS A 191 -46.25 26.59 -48.40
C LYS A 191 -46.03 28.02 -48.95
N ASN A 192 -44.73 28.37 -48.97
CA ASN A 192 -43.94 28.96 -50.08
C ASN A 192 -44.71 29.49 -51.30
N LYS A 193 -44.61 30.80 -51.56
CA LYS A 193 -43.74 31.40 -52.59
C LYS A 193 -43.66 32.91 -52.39
#